data_AF-A0A521WQH0-F1
#
_entry.id   AF-A0A521WQH0-F1
#
_cell.length_a   1.000
_cell.length_b   1.000
_cell.length_c   1.000
_cell.angle_alpha   90.00
_cell.angle_beta   90.00
_cell.angle_gamma   90.00
#
_symmetry.space_group_name_H-M   'P 1'
#
loop_
_entity.id
_entity.type
_entity.pdbx_description
1 polymer ?
#
loop_
_entity_poly.entity_id
_entity_poly.type
_entity_poly.pdbx_seq_one_letter_code
_entity_poly.pdbx_strand_id
1 'polypeptide(L)'
;MRYQDKYDHAWKTSFYNTATTTQNIRYNLLILMESAHIVLQNVLESVQGNPVLSGLTILVAWALIQDLFLFRRLRRLVRGGDGKTLEGTIRKLQERVSTLEEHATKSTVAFNNVDARLETCIRGIAMRRFDPFGGEGGQQSFIVALLDEKGDGAVLSGIHARDGVRVYAKAVKKFLSERELSDEERGAISDAKKTLASEKS
;
A
#
# COMPACT_ATOMS: atom_id res chain seq x y z
N MET A 1 30.53 -20.01 -53.02
CA MET A 1 29.11 -20.04 -53.44
C MET A 1 28.37 -21.11 -52.66
N ARG A 2 27.84 -20.77 -51.47
CA ARG A 2 27.06 -21.72 -50.66
C ARG A 2 26.10 -20.94 -49.74
N TYR A 3 25.26 -20.08 -50.33
CA TYR A 3 24.32 -19.25 -49.58
C TYR A 3 22.94 -19.03 -50.23
N GLN A 4 22.71 -19.43 -51.50
CA GLN A 4 21.39 -19.24 -52.16
C GLN A 4 20.41 -20.43 -52.02
N ASP A 5 20.87 -21.68 -51.91
CA ASP A 5 19.98 -22.86 -51.99
C ASP A 5 19.07 -23.06 -50.76
N LYS A 6 19.42 -22.48 -49.61
CA LYS A 6 18.67 -22.73 -48.37
C LYS A 6 17.34 -21.97 -48.28
N TYR A 7 17.19 -20.90 -49.07
CA TYR A 7 15.99 -20.07 -49.07
C TYR A 7 14.94 -20.50 -50.10
N ASP A 8 15.36 -21.17 -51.18
CA ASP A 8 14.46 -21.53 -52.29
C ASP A 8 13.59 -22.77 -52.01
N HIS A 9 14.03 -23.64 -51.09
CA HIS A 9 13.23 -24.76 -50.59
C HIS A 9 12.25 -24.39 -49.47
N ALA A 10 12.50 -23.28 -48.75
CA ALA A 10 11.71 -22.89 -47.58
C ALA A 10 10.39 -22.20 -47.95
N TRP A 11 10.35 -21.42 -49.04
CA TRP A 11 9.09 -20.79 -49.48
C TRP A 11 8.16 -21.83 -50.13
N LYS A 12 8.68 -22.76 -50.94
CA LYS A 12 7.87 -23.81 -51.57
C LYS A 12 7.16 -24.68 -50.53
N THR A 13 7.85 -25.16 -49.49
CA THR A 13 7.20 -25.97 -48.44
C THR A 13 6.14 -25.18 -47.66
N SER A 14 6.33 -23.87 -47.45
CA SER A 14 5.34 -23.01 -46.80
C SER A 14 4.06 -22.80 -47.64
N PHE A 15 4.19 -22.59 -48.96
CA PHE A 15 3.04 -22.47 -49.87
C PHE A 15 2.27 -23.80 -50.03
N TYR A 16 2.95 -24.94 -50.09
CA TYR A 16 2.30 -26.24 -50.12
C TYR A 16 1.53 -26.54 -48.82
N ASN A 17 2.10 -26.22 -47.65
CA ASN A 17 1.45 -26.48 -46.36
C ASN A 17 0.26 -25.56 -46.09
N THR A 18 0.30 -24.31 -46.58
CA THR A 18 -0.83 -23.36 -46.46
C THR A 18 -1.97 -23.68 -47.42
N ALA A 19 -1.67 -24.14 -48.65
CA ALA A 19 -2.67 -24.60 -49.59
C ALA A 19 -3.40 -25.87 -49.12
N THR A 20 -2.68 -26.86 -48.58
CA THR A 20 -3.27 -28.08 -48.01
C THR A 20 -4.06 -27.80 -46.73
N THR A 21 -3.58 -26.90 -45.87
CA THR A 21 -4.31 -26.49 -44.66
C THR A 21 -5.63 -25.80 -45.01
N THR A 22 -5.64 -24.91 -46.01
CA THR A 22 -6.86 -24.22 -46.44
C THR A 22 -7.85 -25.19 -47.11
N GLN A 23 -7.37 -26.15 -47.91
CA GLN A 23 -8.22 -27.21 -48.44
C GLN A 23 -8.78 -28.12 -47.35
N ASN A 24 -7.95 -28.59 -46.41
CA ASN A 24 -8.37 -29.46 -45.31
C ASN A 24 -9.41 -28.75 -44.41
N ILE A 25 -9.26 -27.46 -44.17
CA ILE A 25 -10.27 -26.66 -43.45
C ILE A 25 -11.58 -26.62 -44.25
N ARG A 26 -11.54 -26.37 -45.57
CA ARG A 26 -12.75 -26.35 -46.40
C ARG A 26 -13.45 -27.71 -46.47
N TYR A 27 -12.70 -28.81 -46.61
CA TYR A 27 -13.25 -30.17 -46.60
C TYR A 27 -13.85 -30.54 -45.25
N ASN A 28 -13.14 -30.27 -44.14
CA ASN A 28 -13.67 -30.52 -42.80
C ASN A 28 -14.94 -29.70 -42.55
N LEU A 29 -15.00 -28.45 -43.03
CA LEU A 29 -16.19 -27.60 -42.89
C LEU A 29 -17.37 -28.11 -43.73
N LEU A 30 -17.12 -28.63 -44.93
CA LEU A 30 -18.13 -29.26 -45.80
C LEU A 30 -18.71 -30.53 -45.16
N ILE A 31 -17.85 -31.41 -44.64
CA ILE A 31 -18.25 -32.64 -43.94
C ILE A 31 -19.04 -32.32 -42.67
N LEU A 32 -18.64 -31.28 -41.94
CA LEU A 32 -19.34 -30.84 -40.71
C LEU A 32 -20.72 -30.24 -41.02
N MET A 33 -20.87 -29.53 -42.15
CA MET A 33 -22.17 -29.04 -42.61
C MET A 33 -23.09 -30.17 -43.08
N GLU A 34 -22.56 -31.14 -43.82
CA GLU A 34 -23.34 -32.28 -44.33
C GLU A 34 -23.81 -33.19 -43.19
N SER A 35 -22.93 -33.50 -42.24
CA SER A 35 -23.29 -34.24 -41.02
C SER A 35 -24.27 -33.48 -40.13
N ALA A 36 -24.12 -32.15 -40.00
CA ALA A 36 -25.08 -31.32 -39.27
C ALA A 36 -26.48 -31.34 -39.92
N HIS A 37 -26.56 -31.33 -41.25
CA HIS A 37 -27.84 -31.44 -41.96
C HIS A 37 -28.53 -32.78 -41.70
N ILE A 38 -27.78 -33.89 -41.74
CA ILE A 38 -28.32 -35.23 -41.44
C ILE A 38 -28.85 -35.31 -40.01
N VAL A 39 -28.09 -34.79 -39.04
CA VAL A 39 -28.52 -34.75 -37.64
C VAL A 39 -29.76 -33.87 -37.49
N LEU A 40 -29.83 -32.72 -38.16
CA LEU A 40 -30.96 -31.82 -38.12
C LEU A 40 -32.23 -32.48 -38.68
N GLN A 41 -32.11 -33.22 -39.79
CA GLN A 41 -33.23 -33.93 -40.41
C GLN A 41 -33.75 -35.05 -39.51
N ASN A 42 -32.86 -35.85 -38.92
CA ASN A 42 -33.24 -36.92 -37.99
C ASN A 42 -33.91 -36.39 -36.72
N VAL A 43 -33.42 -35.26 -36.19
CA VAL A 43 -34.05 -34.59 -35.05
C VAL A 43 -35.43 -34.08 -35.43
N LEU A 44 -35.60 -33.46 -36.61
CA LEU A 44 -36.89 -32.96 -37.07
C LEU A 44 -37.94 -34.08 -37.22
N GLU A 45 -37.55 -35.23 -37.80
CA GLU A 45 -38.43 -36.38 -37.95
C GLU A 45 -38.82 -37.00 -36.59
N SER A 46 -37.88 -37.10 -35.65
CA SER A 46 -38.17 -37.62 -34.29
C SER A 46 -39.10 -36.72 -33.46
N VAL A 47 -39.14 -35.43 -33.79
CA VAL A 47 -39.94 -34.42 -33.09
C VAL A 47 -41.40 -34.38 -33.58
N GLN A 48 -41.67 -34.73 -34.83
CA GLN A 48 -43.02 -34.70 -35.41
C GLN A 48 -43.99 -35.75 -34.83
N GLY A 49 -43.47 -36.80 -34.17
CA GLY A 49 -44.28 -37.87 -33.59
C GLY A 49 -44.46 -37.83 -32.06
N ASN A 50 -43.75 -36.96 -31.33
CA ASN A 50 -43.76 -36.97 -29.86
C ASN A 50 -43.71 -35.55 -29.24
N PRO A 51 -44.76 -35.10 -28.53
CA PRO A 51 -44.84 -33.76 -27.95
C PRO A 51 -43.82 -33.50 -26.82
N VAL A 52 -43.23 -34.55 -26.23
CA VAL A 52 -42.19 -34.39 -25.19
C VAL A 52 -40.84 -34.01 -25.82
N LEU A 53 -40.51 -34.59 -26.97
CA LEU A 53 -39.26 -34.30 -27.69
C LEU A 53 -39.27 -32.90 -28.31
N SER A 54 -40.42 -32.42 -28.78
CA SER A 54 -40.57 -31.04 -29.26
C SER A 54 -40.33 -30.03 -28.14
N GLY A 55 -40.88 -30.26 -26.95
CA GLY A 55 -40.63 -29.42 -25.77
C GLY A 55 -39.15 -29.38 -25.39
N LEU A 56 -38.47 -30.53 -25.40
CA LEU A 56 -37.06 -30.62 -25.04
C LEU A 56 -36.16 -29.88 -26.04
N THR A 57 -36.43 -29.99 -27.34
CA THR A 57 -35.63 -29.29 -28.37
C THR A 57 -35.80 -27.77 -28.28
N ILE A 58 -37.01 -27.28 -27.98
CA ILE A 58 -37.26 -25.85 -27.75
C ILE A 58 -36.52 -25.35 -26.52
N LEU A 59 -36.54 -26.11 -25.41
CA LEU A 59 -35.80 -25.76 -24.19
C LEU A 59 -34.29 -25.69 -24.42
N VAL A 60 -33.74 -26.66 -25.15
CA VAL A 60 -32.31 -26.66 -25.50
C VAL A 60 -31.98 -25.49 -26.41
N ALA A 61 -32.79 -25.22 -27.44
CA ALA A 61 -32.59 -24.07 -28.31
C ALA A 61 -32.65 -22.74 -27.53
N TRP A 62 -33.59 -22.61 -26.59
CA TRP A 62 -33.71 -21.45 -25.71
C TRP A 62 -32.48 -21.27 -24.83
N ALA A 63 -32.00 -22.33 -24.18
CA ALA A 63 -30.80 -22.30 -23.35
C ALA A 63 -29.57 -21.89 -24.18
N LEU A 64 -29.40 -22.46 -25.38
CA LEU A 64 -28.31 -22.09 -26.28
C LEU A 64 -28.37 -20.62 -26.73
N ILE A 65 -29.56 -20.08 -26.98
CA ILE A 65 -29.74 -18.66 -27.30
C ILE A 65 -29.36 -17.79 -26.10
N GLN A 66 -29.78 -18.16 -24.90
CA GLN A 66 -29.45 -17.45 -23.67
C GLN A 66 -27.94 -17.47 -23.42
N ASP A 67 -27.29 -18.62 -23.59
CA ASP A 67 -25.84 -18.78 -23.50
C ASP A 67 -25.13 -17.92 -24.53
N LEU A 68 -25.58 -17.93 -25.79
CA LEU A 68 -25.03 -17.07 -26.85
C LEU A 68 -25.21 -15.58 -26.55
N PHE A 69 -26.34 -15.17 -25.99
CA PHE A 69 -26.59 -13.78 -25.64
C PHE A 69 -25.72 -13.31 -24.46
N LEU A 70 -25.61 -14.14 -23.42
CA LEU A 70 -24.69 -13.94 -22.28
C LEU A 70 -23.25 -13.89 -22.77
N PHE A 71 -22.83 -14.82 -23.62
CA PHE A 71 -21.49 -14.83 -24.20
C PHE A 71 -21.25 -13.59 -25.05
N ARG A 72 -22.22 -13.12 -25.84
CA ARG A 72 -22.08 -11.89 -26.65
C ARG A 72 -22.08 -10.62 -25.81
N ARG A 73 -22.83 -10.57 -24.71
CA ARG A 73 -22.88 -9.43 -23.79
C ARG A 73 -21.61 -9.36 -22.96
N LEU A 74 -21.18 -10.49 -22.40
CA LEU A 74 -19.92 -10.63 -21.68
C LEU A 74 -18.75 -10.31 -22.61
N ARG A 75 -18.75 -10.86 -23.83
CA ARG A 75 -17.74 -10.56 -24.84
C ARG A 75 -17.83 -9.13 -25.35
N ARG A 76 -18.92 -8.37 -25.20
CA ARG A 76 -18.97 -6.93 -25.51
C ARG A 76 -18.39 -6.08 -24.39
N LEU A 77 -18.67 -6.41 -23.14
CA LEU A 77 -18.03 -5.79 -21.97
C LEU A 77 -16.52 -6.09 -21.93
N VAL A 78 -16.13 -7.28 -22.39
CA VAL A 78 -14.73 -7.74 -22.49
C VAL A 78 -14.06 -7.38 -23.83
N ARG A 79 -14.79 -7.13 -24.94
CA ARG A 79 -14.21 -6.59 -26.21
C ARG A 79 -14.04 -5.08 -26.21
N GLY A 80 -14.60 -4.37 -25.23
CA GLY A 80 -14.34 -2.94 -25.04
C GLY A 80 -12.87 -2.64 -24.70
N GLY A 81 -12.12 -3.62 -24.20
CA GLY A 81 -10.68 -3.56 -24.08
C GLY A 81 -10.11 -4.96 -24.25
N ASP A 82 -9.24 -5.16 -25.24
CA ASP A 82 -8.59 -6.44 -25.56
C ASP A 82 -8.27 -7.29 -24.31
N GLY A 83 -8.42 -8.62 -24.37
CA GLY A 83 -8.07 -9.49 -23.24
C GLY A 83 -6.63 -9.26 -22.70
N LYS A 84 -5.72 -8.76 -23.54
CA LYS A 84 -4.38 -8.29 -23.16
C LYS A 84 -4.40 -7.00 -22.32
N THR A 85 -5.36 -6.11 -22.56
CA THR A 85 -5.60 -4.87 -21.80
C THR A 85 -6.17 -5.15 -20.42
N LEU A 86 -7.03 -6.16 -20.27
CA LEU A 86 -7.56 -6.54 -18.95
C LEU A 86 -6.47 -7.18 -18.08
N GLU A 87 -5.71 -8.12 -18.63
CA GLU A 87 -4.54 -8.71 -17.95
C GLU A 87 -3.52 -7.62 -17.57
N GLY A 88 -3.21 -6.70 -18.50
CA GLY A 88 -2.34 -5.57 -18.21
C GLY A 88 -2.90 -4.62 -17.14
N THR A 89 -4.22 -4.46 -17.05
CA THR A 89 -4.87 -3.66 -16.00
C THR A 89 -4.81 -4.36 -14.65
N ILE A 90 -5.08 -5.66 -14.60
CA ILE A 90 -4.97 -6.47 -13.38
C ILE A 90 -3.52 -6.46 -12.87
N ARG A 91 -2.55 -6.64 -13.76
CA ARG A 91 -1.12 -6.57 -13.41
C ARG A 91 -0.74 -5.19 -12.88
N LYS A 92 -1.20 -4.11 -13.52
CA LYS A 92 -0.99 -2.74 -13.02
C LYS A 92 -1.66 -2.49 -11.67
N LEU A 93 -2.83 -3.07 -11.42
CA LEU A 93 -3.50 -2.98 -10.12
C LEU A 93 -2.71 -3.74 -9.05
N GLN A 94 -2.21 -4.95 -9.36
CA GLN A 94 -1.39 -5.72 -8.45
C GLN A 94 -0.07 -4.99 -8.12
N GLU A 95 0.60 -4.44 -9.13
CA GLU A 95 1.79 -3.61 -8.93
C GLU A 95 1.47 -2.39 -8.06
N ARG A 96 0.38 -1.67 -8.33
CA ARG A 96 -0.05 -0.53 -7.49
C ARG A 96 -0.33 -0.94 -6.05
N VAL A 97 -1.05 -2.03 -5.82
CA VAL A 97 -1.32 -2.55 -4.46
C VAL A 97 -0.01 -2.86 -3.75
N SER A 98 0.93 -3.55 -4.41
CA SER A 98 2.24 -3.86 -3.83
C SER A 98 3.05 -2.60 -3.48
N THR A 99 3.03 -1.57 -4.35
CA THR A 99 3.70 -0.30 -4.05
C THR A 99 3.03 0.45 -2.91
N LEU A 100 1.70 0.40 -2.81
CA LEU A 100 0.96 1.02 -1.71
C LEU A 100 1.27 0.33 -0.37
N GLU A 101 1.34 -0.99 -0.35
CA GLU A 101 1.75 -1.76 0.84
C GLU A 101 3.19 -1.41 1.26
N GLU A 102 4.11 -1.30 0.30
CA GLU A 102 5.48 -0.86 0.56
C GLU A 102 5.52 0.58 1.12
N HIS A 103 4.77 1.51 0.52
CA HIS A 103 4.68 2.88 0.99
C HIS A 103 4.03 3.00 2.38
N ALA A 104 3.00 2.21 2.66
CA ALA A 104 2.39 2.14 3.98
C ALA A 104 3.41 1.66 5.02
N THR A 105 4.13 0.57 4.71
CA THR A 105 5.16 0.01 5.59
C THR A 105 6.28 1.02 5.85
N LYS A 106 6.80 1.67 4.80
CA LYS A 106 7.84 2.71 4.93
C LYS A 106 7.34 3.90 5.77
N SER A 107 6.09 4.31 5.59
CA SER A 107 5.50 5.41 6.36
C SER A 107 5.39 5.03 7.84
N THR A 108 4.91 3.83 8.17
CA THR A 108 4.85 3.34 9.56
C THR A 108 6.23 3.32 10.21
N VAL A 109 7.26 2.84 9.51
CA VAL A 109 8.63 2.84 10.03
C VAL A 109 9.14 4.27 10.24
N ALA A 110 8.85 5.19 9.30
CA ALA A 110 9.23 6.59 9.44
C ALA A 110 8.55 7.25 10.65
N PHE A 111 7.24 7.02 10.86
CA PHE A 111 6.51 7.51 12.02
C PHE A 111 7.11 6.97 13.32
N ASN A 112 7.34 5.66 13.43
CA ASN A 112 7.95 5.06 14.62
C ASN A 112 9.33 5.66 14.93
N ASN A 113 10.13 5.97 13.90
CA ASN A 113 11.44 6.59 14.09
C ASN A 113 11.31 8.06 14.55
N VAL A 114 10.33 8.80 14.02
CA VAL A 114 10.04 10.17 14.49
C VAL A 114 9.59 10.15 15.94
N ASP A 115 8.66 9.27 16.31
CA ASP A 115 8.17 9.13 17.69
C ASP A 115 9.31 8.78 18.65
N ALA A 116 10.16 7.81 18.30
CA ALA A 116 11.31 7.44 19.10
C ALA A 116 12.30 8.61 19.32
N ARG A 117 12.47 9.48 18.31
CA ARG A 117 13.30 10.69 18.44
C ARG A 117 12.62 11.73 19.33
N LEU A 118 11.32 11.96 19.16
CA LEU A 118 10.53 12.90 19.95
C LEU A 118 10.50 12.53 21.44
N GLU A 119 10.50 11.24 21.78
CA GLU A 119 10.60 10.78 23.18
C GLU A 119 11.87 11.29 23.87
N THR A 120 12.98 11.44 23.14
CA THR A 120 14.28 11.90 23.66
C THR A 120 14.51 13.40 23.52
N CYS A 121 13.58 14.12 22.88
CA CYS A 121 13.67 15.56 22.75
C CYS A 121 13.27 16.26 24.05
N ILE A 122 14.04 17.29 24.42
CA ILE A 122 13.70 18.17 25.54
C ILE A 122 12.46 18.97 25.18
N ARG A 123 11.40 18.82 26.00
CA ARG A 123 10.11 19.49 25.82
C ARG A 123 9.62 20.15 27.11
N GLY A 124 9.97 19.58 28.26
CA GLY A 124 9.72 20.16 29.56
C GLY A 124 10.70 21.28 29.85
N ILE A 125 10.31 22.51 29.56
CA ILE A 125 11.10 23.70 29.86
C ILE A 125 10.37 24.51 30.93
N ALA A 126 11.07 24.81 32.02
CA ALA A 126 10.62 25.76 33.02
C ALA A 126 11.78 26.60 33.55
N MET A 127 11.51 27.88 33.80
CA MET A 127 12.45 28.81 34.40
C MET A 127 11.87 29.34 35.70
N ARG A 128 12.67 29.32 36.77
CA ARG A 128 12.35 29.93 38.05
C ARG A 128 13.42 30.94 38.44
N ARG A 129 13.02 32.12 38.89
CA ARG A 129 13.94 33.11 39.46
C ARG A 129 13.93 33.02 40.98
N PHE A 130 15.08 33.26 41.59
CA PHE A 130 15.25 33.22 43.04
C PHE A 130 16.36 34.17 43.49
N ASP A 131 16.42 34.41 44.81
CA ASP A 131 17.50 35.14 45.45
C ASP A 131 18.26 34.20 46.40
N PRO A 132 19.54 33.86 46.09
CA PRO A 132 20.34 32.96 46.90
C PRO A 132 20.86 33.60 48.21
N PHE A 133 20.80 34.93 48.35
CA PHE A 133 21.39 35.64 49.49
C PHE A 133 20.37 36.41 50.34
N GLY A 134 19.09 36.41 49.95
CA GLY A 134 17.99 37.01 50.72
C GLY A 134 18.13 38.51 50.97
N GLY A 135 18.80 39.22 50.05
CA GLY A 135 19.11 40.64 50.17
C GLY A 135 18.23 41.54 49.30
N GLU A 136 18.41 42.85 49.39
CA GLU A 136 17.66 43.84 48.59
C GLU A 136 18.00 43.82 47.07
N GLY A 137 18.87 42.90 46.62
CA GLY A 137 19.36 42.80 45.24
C GLY A 137 18.40 42.19 44.22
N GLY A 138 17.23 41.70 44.66
CA GLY A 138 16.19 41.11 43.81
C GLY A 138 16.51 39.70 43.29
N GLN A 139 15.55 39.09 42.59
CA GLN A 139 15.66 37.72 42.06
C GLN A 139 16.48 37.67 40.75
N GLN A 140 17.78 37.94 40.84
CA GLN A 140 18.69 37.92 39.69
C GLN A 140 19.25 36.52 39.37
N SER A 141 19.14 35.58 40.32
CA SER A 141 19.53 34.19 40.07
C SER A 141 18.40 33.42 39.42
N PHE A 142 18.74 32.40 38.65
CA PHE A 142 17.79 31.63 37.87
C PHE A 142 18.08 30.14 37.92
N ILE A 143 17.02 29.36 37.73
CA ILE A 143 17.08 27.93 37.51
C ILE A 143 16.28 27.63 36.26
N VAL A 144 16.87 26.84 35.36
CA VAL A 144 16.20 26.33 34.16
C VAL A 144 16.20 24.81 34.22
N ALA A 145 15.02 24.21 34.22
CA ALA A 145 14.85 22.78 34.07
C ALA A 145 14.57 22.45 32.59
N LEU A 146 15.36 21.53 32.04
CA LEU A 146 15.29 21.04 30.67
C LEU A 146 15.10 19.53 30.73
N LEU A 147 13.89 19.05 30.52
CA LEU A 147 13.52 17.64 30.66
C LEU A 147 12.86 17.11 29.39
N ASP A 148 13.12 15.85 29.06
CA ASP A 148 12.36 15.09 28.08
C ASP A 148 11.07 14.50 28.69
N GLU A 149 10.30 13.76 27.89
CA GLU A 149 9.06 13.13 28.37
C GLU A 149 9.26 12.04 29.43
N LYS A 150 10.44 11.43 29.48
CA LYS A 150 10.81 10.40 30.46
C LYS A 150 11.28 11.03 31.78
N GLY A 151 11.45 12.34 31.81
CA GLY A 151 11.96 13.10 32.94
C GLY A 151 13.48 13.08 33.04
N ASP A 152 14.17 12.71 31.95
CA ASP A 152 15.62 12.75 31.84
C ASP A 152 16.05 14.10 31.23
N GLY A 153 17.19 14.63 31.66
CA GLY A 153 17.70 15.91 31.16
C GLY A 153 18.67 16.58 32.12
N ALA A 154 18.56 17.91 32.24
CA ALA A 154 19.45 18.70 33.08
C ALA A 154 18.75 19.91 33.70
N VAL A 155 19.26 20.31 34.87
CA VAL A 155 18.90 21.57 35.53
C VAL A 155 20.11 22.47 35.56
N LEU A 156 19.92 23.71 35.13
CA LEU A 156 20.93 24.77 35.09
C LEU A 156 20.61 25.79 36.16
N SER A 157 21.52 26.00 37.11
CA SER A 157 21.37 26.94 38.21
C SER A 157 22.39 28.07 38.05
N GLY A 158 21.93 29.25 37.66
CA GLY A 158 22.72 30.48 37.55
C GLY A 158 22.60 31.31 38.81
N ILE A 159 23.65 31.33 39.64
CA ILE A 159 23.72 32.12 40.88
C ILE A 159 24.45 33.42 40.57
N HIS A 160 23.77 34.55 40.70
CA HIS A 160 24.35 35.87 40.55
C HIS A 160 25.03 36.30 41.85
N ALA A 161 26.33 36.57 41.80
CA ALA A 161 27.13 37.07 42.93
C ALA A 161 27.80 38.40 42.54
N ARG A 162 28.37 39.10 43.53
CA ARG A 162 29.03 40.41 43.32
C ARG A 162 30.13 40.38 42.25
N ASP A 163 30.87 39.28 42.17
CA ASP A 163 32.00 39.11 41.24
C ASP A 163 31.58 38.49 39.89
N GLY A 164 30.28 38.27 39.65
CA GLY A 164 29.75 37.70 38.42
C GLY A 164 28.75 36.55 38.64
N VAL A 165 28.34 35.91 37.54
CA VAL A 165 27.39 34.78 37.55
C VAL A 165 28.14 33.46 37.52
N ARG A 166 27.82 32.56 38.46
CA ARG A 166 28.26 31.16 38.44
C ARG A 166 27.13 30.27 37.96
N VAL A 167 27.41 29.45 36.95
CA VAL A 167 26.43 28.52 36.38
C VAL A 167 26.81 27.09 36.75
N TYR A 168 25.86 26.38 37.36
CA TYR A 168 25.98 24.98 37.72
C TYR A 168 25.02 24.16 36.88
N ALA A 169 25.42 22.94 36.49
CA ALA A 169 24.57 22.00 35.78
C ALA A 169 24.49 20.69 36.57
N LYS A 170 23.27 20.21 36.80
CA LYS A 170 23.01 18.89 37.42
C LYS A 170 22.24 18.04 36.42
N ALA A 171 22.71 16.82 36.19
CA ALA A 171 21.96 15.84 35.41
C ALA A 171 20.73 15.37 36.21
N VAL A 172 19.62 15.19 35.52
CA VAL A 172 18.36 14.67 36.07
C VAL A 172 18.01 13.39 35.32
N LYS A 173 17.64 12.35 36.05
CA LYS A 173 17.07 11.12 35.52
C LYS A 173 15.75 10.82 36.22
N LYS A 174 14.69 10.58 35.45
CA LYS A 174 13.32 10.32 35.97
C LYS A 174 12.88 11.34 37.02
N PHE A 175 13.11 12.63 36.77
CA PHE A 175 12.81 13.75 37.68
C PHE A 175 13.62 13.77 38.99
N LEU A 176 14.65 12.94 39.13
CA LEU A 176 15.54 12.87 40.29
C LEU A 176 16.98 13.17 39.87
N SER A 177 17.80 13.68 40.80
CA SER A 177 19.24 13.86 40.55
C SER A 177 20.05 13.00 41.52
N GLU A 178 21.21 12.53 41.07
CA GLU A 178 22.18 11.83 41.92
C GLU A 178 22.78 12.76 43.00
N ARG A 179 22.76 14.06 42.75
CA ARG A 179 23.19 15.09 43.70
C ARG A 179 21.98 15.71 44.38
N GLU A 180 22.13 16.15 45.62
CA GLU A 180 21.05 16.86 46.32
C GLU A 180 20.60 18.09 45.53
N LEU A 181 19.28 18.19 45.37
CA LEU A 181 18.62 19.30 44.72
C LEU A 181 18.14 20.31 45.77
N SER A 182 18.38 21.60 45.51
CA SER A 182 17.78 22.65 46.33
C SER A 182 16.25 22.65 46.17
N ASP A 183 15.56 23.33 47.08
CA ASP A 183 14.10 23.40 47.02
C ASP A 183 13.63 24.18 45.79
N GLU A 184 14.39 25.19 45.38
CA GLU A 184 14.16 25.95 44.15
C GLU A 184 14.39 25.09 42.89
N GLU A 185 15.42 24.23 42.89
CA GLU A 185 15.70 23.29 41.78
C GLU A 185 14.58 22.25 41.65
N ARG A 186 14.11 21.71 42.78
CA ARG A 186 12.94 20.81 42.81
C ARG A 186 11.67 21.52 42.32
N GLY A 187 11.50 22.80 42.67
CA GLY A 187 10.42 23.63 42.15
C GLY A 187 10.43 23.74 40.62
N ALA A 188 11.59 24.05 40.04
CA ALA A 188 11.74 24.17 38.58
C ALA A 188 11.47 22.83 37.85
N ILE A 189 11.93 21.70 38.39
CA ILE A 189 11.63 20.36 37.85
C ILE A 189 10.12 20.09 37.90
N SER A 190 9.46 20.43 39.01
CA SER A 190 8.02 20.26 39.17
C SER A 190 7.23 21.09 38.16
N ASP A 191 7.64 22.32 37.91
CA ASP A 191 7.00 23.20 36.92
C ASP A 191 7.23 22.67 35.48
N ALA A 192 8.43 22.21 35.15
CA ALA A 192 8.71 21.56 33.85
C ALA A 192 7.86 20.30 33.65
N LYS A 193 7.64 19.52 34.71
CA LYS A 193 6.76 18.33 34.69
C LYS A 193 5.30 18.70 34.40
N LYS A 194 4.82 19.84 34.92
CA LYS A 194 3.45 20.33 34.61
C LYS A 194 3.32 20.74 33.14
N THR A 195 4.33 21.41 32.57
CA THR A 195 4.35 21.77 31.15
C THR A 195 4.25 20.51 30.26
N LEU A 196 5.04 19.47 30.59
CA LEU A 196 4.97 18.17 29.89
C LEU A 196 3.59 17.50 30.01
N ALA A 197 2.91 17.67 31.15
CA ALA A 197 1.58 17.12 31.35
C ALA A 197 0.51 17.88 30.56
N SER A 198 0.64 19.22 30.43
CA SER A 198 -0.29 20.04 29.64
C SER A 198 -0.17 19.81 28.14
N GLU A 199 1.02 19.47 27.63
CA GLU A 199 1.22 19.17 26.20
C GLU A 199 0.66 17.80 25.77
N LYS A 200 0.35 16.91 26.73
CA LYS A 200 -0.24 15.59 26.47
C LYS A 200 -1.78 15.57 26.44
N SER A 201 -2.45 16.67 26.79
CA SER A 201 -3.91 16.76 26.91
C SER A 201 -4.55 17.50 25.74
#